data_AF-A0A812UMH2-F1
#
_entry.id   AF-A0A812UMH2-F1
#
_cell.length_a   1.000
_cell.length_b   1.000
_cell.length_c   1.000
_cell.angle_alpha   90.00
_cell.angle_beta   90.00
_cell.angle_gamma   90.00
#
_symmetry.space_group_name_H-M   'P 1'
#
loop_
_entity.id
_entity.type
_entity.pdbx_description
1 polymer ?
#
loop_
_entity_poly.entity_id
_entity_poly.type
_entity_poly.pdbx_seq_one_letter_code
_entity_poly.pdbx_strand_id
1 'polypeptide(L)'
;MDGAVRIPASDHPEELMEAVNSTNFGELFSKTNWLLDDTNVYRVKIHKALDGSLTTERINGAIFIFNPRTGQLWLKIIPASSWDGHERLSQLAKQKTAEEVAALIRSLPAEEHPKQIIATRKGMLEALKVQLVEYPNIVIKHSELSLRFEACLRIEKFSDVIPKATEPEMVLFNLYDDWLKSISSFTAFSRLVLILGALHIDLDRTNGILQPDKTVAQPHQVWPSLSDSKWIKVEVLLKDLILADYCKKNNVKVASLTPSEIRDIILGIQITPPSSQRSPTSTEPLGAPG
;
A
#
# COMPACT_ATOMS: atom_id res chain seq x y z
N MET A 1 30.58 18.26 -46.39
CA MET A 1 30.55 17.16 -45.41
C MET A 1 30.04 17.76 -44.11
N ASP A 2 28.71 17.79 -43.97
CA ASP A 2 28.04 18.38 -42.81
C ASP A 2 28.13 17.42 -41.62
N GLY A 3 28.94 17.79 -40.64
CA GLY A 3 29.04 17.11 -39.35
C GLY A 3 27.89 17.51 -38.43
N ALA A 4 26.68 17.03 -38.71
CA ALA A 4 25.57 17.13 -37.78
C ALA A 4 25.74 16.05 -36.69
N VAL A 5 26.22 16.46 -35.52
CA VAL A 5 26.17 15.63 -34.30
C VAL A 5 24.70 15.45 -33.93
N ARG A 6 24.16 14.25 -34.17
CA ARG A 6 22.86 13.86 -33.63
C ARG A 6 23.01 13.70 -32.13
N ILE A 7 22.49 14.66 -31.37
CA ILE A 7 22.15 14.46 -29.96
C ILE A 7 21.00 13.43 -29.98
N PRO A 8 21.12 12.26 -29.33
CA PRO A 8 19.99 11.36 -29.22
C PRO A 8 18.89 12.11 -28.47
N ALA A 9 17.71 12.22 -29.08
CA ALA A 9 16.52 12.64 -28.37
C ALA A 9 16.39 11.73 -27.15
N SER A 10 16.35 12.29 -25.95
CA SER A 10 16.01 11.53 -24.75
C SER A 10 14.62 10.93 -24.98
N ASP A 11 14.56 9.64 -25.27
CA ASP A 11 13.30 8.92 -25.35
C ASP A 11 12.62 9.07 -23.98
N HIS A 12 11.44 9.68 -24.00
CA HIS A 12 10.47 9.82 -22.90
C HIS A 12 10.85 10.73 -21.71
N PRO A 13 10.38 12.01 -21.72
CA PRO A 13 10.35 12.88 -20.55
C PRO A 13 9.49 12.35 -19.37
N GLU A 14 8.74 11.26 -19.58
CA GLU A 14 7.86 10.66 -18.56
C GLU A 14 8.62 9.81 -17.51
N GLU A 15 9.88 9.43 -17.76
CA GLU A 15 10.67 8.56 -16.87
C GLU A 15 11.38 9.27 -15.69
N LEU A 16 11.31 10.60 -15.60
CA LEU A 16 12.02 11.36 -14.56
C LEU A 16 11.22 11.60 -13.26
N MET A 17 9.99 11.10 -13.15
CA MET A 17 9.26 11.18 -11.89
C MET A 17 9.70 10.05 -10.96
N GLU A 18 10.70 10.33 -10.13
CA GLU A 18 11.23 9.36 -9.17
C GLU A 18 10.11 8.73 -8.35
N ALA A 19 10.02 7.40 -8.44
CA ALA A 19 9.05 6.58 -7.73
C ALA A 19 9.25 6.70 -6.21
N VAL A 20 8.18 6.55 -5.44
CA VAL A 20 8.31 6.54 -3.98
C VAL A 20 8.88 5.19 -3.53
N ASN A 21 10.05 5.22 -2.89
CA ASN A 21 10.82 4.07 -2.42
C ASN A 21 11.28 4.28 -0.96
N SER A 22 12.15 3.43 -0.43
CA SER A 22 12.57 3.53 0.98
C SER A 22 13.51 4.69 1.29
N THR A 23 14.19 5.25 0.30
CA THR A 23 15.13 6.36 0.51
C THR A 23 14.43 7.72 0.48
N ASN A 24 13.38 7.87 -0.32
CA ASN A 24 12.59 9.10 -0.45
C ASN A 24 11.20 9.03 0.24
N PHE A 25 10.91 7.95 0.97
CA PHE A 25 9.65 7.74 1.70
C PHE A 25 9.20 8.93 2.56
N GLY A 26 10.14 9.70 3.13
CA GLY A 26 9.84 10.90 3.90
C GLY A 26 9.13 12.00 3.10
N GLU A 27 9.26 12.01 1.78
CA GLU A 27 8.60 12.98 0.90
C GLU A 27 7.07 12.85 0.93
N LEU A 28 6.54 11.68 1.33
CA LEU A 28 5.10 11.45 1.51
C LEU A 28 4.43 12.48 2.42
N PHE A 29 5.20 13.07 3.34
CA PHE A 29 4.68 14.01 4.35
C PHE A 29 4.94 15.49 4.01
N SER A 30 5.68 15.76 2.93
CA SER A 30 6.08 17.12 2.54
C SER A 30 4.97 17.93 1.87
N LYS A 31 4.01 17.24 1.25
CA LYS A 31 2.91 17.82 0.46
C LYS A 31 1.60 17.11 0.79
N THR A 32 0.49 17.62 0.26
CA THR A 32 -0.78 16.89 0.26
C THR A 32 -0.68 15.77 -0.78
N ASN A 33 -0.27 14.60 -0.33
CA ASN A 33 -0.15 13.41 -1.17
C ASN A 33 -1.33 12.48 -0.88
N TRP A 34 -1.87 11.84 -1.91
CA TRP A 34 -2.82 10.75 -1.77
C TRP A 34 -2.18 9.44 -2.23
N LEU A 35 -2.23 8.43 -1.39
CA LEU A 35 -1.91 7.06 -1.74
C LEU A 35 -3.19 6.40 -2.28
N LEU A 36 -3.09 5.82 -3.47
CA LEU A 36 -4.19 5.12 -4.12
C LEU A 36 -3.86 3.63 -4.20
N ASP A 37 -4.69 2.81 -3.57
CA ASP A 37 -4.65 1.36 -3.74
C ASP A 37 -5.94 0.84 -4.39
N ASP A 38 -5.77 0.15 -5.50
CA ASP A 38 -6.84 -0.47 -6.29
C ASP A 38 -6.83 -2.00 -6.16
N THR A 39 -6.11 -2.55 -5.19
CA THR A 39 -5.92 -4.01 -5.01
C THR A 39 -7.23 -4.73 -4.76
N ASN A 40 -8.13 -4.11 -4.00
CA ASN A 40 -9.39 -4.69 -3.58
C ASN A 40 -10.62 -4.16 -4.33
N VAL A 41 -10.46 -3.55 -5.50
CA VAL A 41 -11.58 -2.96 -6.25
C VAL A 41 -12.45 -4.03 -6.90
N TYR A 42 -11.84 -4.96 -7.64
CA TYR A 42 -12.54 -6.12 -8.21
C TYR A 42 -12.12 -7.37 -7.45
N ARG A 43 -13.08 -7.97 -6.72
CA ARG A 43 -12.83 -9.11 -5.84
C ARG A 43 -13.76 -10.26 -6.19
N VAL A 44 -13.20 -11.47 -6.10
CA VAL A 44 -13.95 -12.71 -6.26
C VAL A 44 -13.65 -13.65 -5.10
N LYS A 45 -14.67 -14.38 -4.66
CA LYS A 45 -14.54 -15.54 -3.78
C LYS A 45 -14.53 -16.78 -4.65
N ILE A 46 -13.50 -17.61 -4.48
CA ILE A 46 -13.36 -18.86 -5.24
C ILE A 46 -13.96 -19.97 -4.38
N HIS A 47 -14.91 -20.70 -4.95
CA HIS A 47 -15.51 -21.89 -4.35
C HIS A 47 -15.00 -23.13 -5.09
N LYS A 48 -14.56 -24.14 -4.36
CA LYS A 48 -14.17 -25.43 -4.92
C LYS A 48 -15.30 -26.42 -4.74
N ALA A 49 -15.88 -26.88 -5.84
CA ALA A 49 -16.91 -27.90 -5.82
C ALA A 49 -16.33 -29.29 -5.51
N LEU A 50 -17.21 -30.24 -5.16
CA LEU A 50 -16.83 -31.62 -4.80
C LEU A 50 -16.15 -32.36 -5.96
N ASP A 51 -16.49 -32.02 -7.20
CA ASP A 51 -15.89 -32.56 -8.43
C ASP A 51 -14.52 -31.93 -8.77
N GLY A 52 -14.06 -30.98 -7.95
CA GLY A 52 -12.79 -30.27 -8.14
C GLY A 52 -12.89 -29.03 -9.03
N SER A 53 -14.05 -28.73 -9.61
CA SER A 53 -14.25 -27.49 -10.38
C SER A 53 -14.18 -26.25 -9.48
N LEU A 54 -13.71 -25.14 -10.05
CA LEU A 54 -13.64 -23.85 -9.36
C LEU A 54 -14.73 -22.94 -9.92
N THR A 55 -15.61 -22.46 -9.04
CA THR A 55 -16.57 -21.40 -9.37
C THR A 55 -16.16 -20.11 -8.68
N THR A 56 -16.49 -18.97 -9.29
CA THR A 56 -16.15 -17.65 -8.75
C THR A 56 -17.42 -16.86 -8.48
N GLU A 57 -17.52 -16.31 -7.28
CA GLU A 57 -18.59 -15.42 -6.85
C GLU A 57 -18.01 -14.02 -6.70
N ARG A 58 -18.62 -13.02 -7.35
CA ARG A 58 -18.19 -11.62 -7.20
C ARG A 58 -18.64 -11.11 -5.84
N ILE A 59 -17.76 -10.39 -5.16
CA ILE A 59 -18.06 -9.75 -3.88
C ILE A 59 -17.76 -8.27 -3.95
N ASN A 60 -18.30 -7.50 -3.01
CA ASN A 60 -18.04 -6.07 -2.91
C ASN A 60 -16.53 -5.80 -2.76
N GLY A 61 -16.08 -4.80 -3.51
CA GLY A 61 -14.73 -4.27 -3.45
C GLY A 61 -14.71 -2.86 -2.89
N ALA A 62 -13.51 -2.31 -2.78
CA ALA A 62 -13.32 -0.92 -2.39
C ALA A 62 -12.07 -0.31 -3.04
N ILE A 63 -12.17 0.97 -3.36
CA ILE A 63 -11.04 1.82 -3.72
C ILE A 63 -10.55 2.49 -2.44
N PHE A 64 -9.24 2.44 -2.21
CA PHE A 64 -8.62 2.99 -1.02
C PHE A 64 -7.81 4.25 -1.38
N ILE A 65 -8.29 5.42 -0.96
CA ILE A 65 -7.62 6.71 -1.18
C ILE A 65 -7.24 7.27 0.19
N PHE A 66 -5.95 7.43 0.44
CA PHE A 66 -5.44 7.72 1.78
C PHE A 66 -4.47 8.91 1.80
N ASN A 67 -4.68 9.83 2.73
CA ASN A 67 -3.77 10.93 3.01
C ASN A 67 -2.81 10.54 4.15
N PRO A 68 -1.52 10.26 3.86
CA PRO A 68 -0.56 9.82 4.86
C PRO A 68 -0.18 10.92 5.86
N ARG A 69 -0.46 12.19 5.56
CA ARG A 69 -0.20 13.30 6.47
C ARG A 69 -1.27 13.42 7.55
N THR A 70 -2.54 13.25 7.18
CA THR A 70 -3.68 13.49 8.09
C THR A 70 -4.27 12.21 8.66
N GLY A 71 -4.03 11.07 8.03
CA GLY A 71 -4.69 9.80 8.36
C GLY A 71 -6.08 9.66 7.71
N GLN A 72 -6.53 10.65 6.94
CA GLN A 72 -7.83 10.60 6.27
C GLN A 72 -7.85 9.49 5.22
N LEU A 73 -8.85 8.62 5.32
CA LEU A 73 -9.17 7.59 4.34
C LEU A 73 -10.53 7.92 3.73
N TRP A 74 -10.56 7.98 2.40
CA TRP A 74 -11.75 7.90 1.58
C TRP A 74 -11.84 6.48 1.03
N LEU A 75 -12.78 5.71 1.55
CA LEU A 75 -13.03 4.34 1.14
C LEU A 75 -14.28 4.31 0.26
N LYS A 76 -14.09 4.23 -1.05
CA LYS A 76 -15.21 4.11 -1.99
C LYS A 76 -15.56 2.64 -2.16
N ILE A 77 -16.73 2.25 -1.71
CA ILE A 77 -17.22 0.87 -1.85
C ILE A 77 -17.80 0.70 -3.25
N ILE A 78 -17.44 -0.40 -3.90
CA ILE A 78 -17.90 -0.78 -5.23
C ILE A 78 -18.68 -2.10 -5.10
N PRO A 79 -20.02 -2.07 -5.17
CA PRO A 79 -20.85 -3.26 -5.09
C PRO A 79 -20.54 -4.26 -6.20
N ALA A 80 -20.73 -5.56 -5.92
CA ALA A 80 -20.53 -6.63 -6.89
C ALA A 80 -21.38 -6.45 -8.17
N SER A 81 -22.57 -5.85 -8.05
CA SER A 81 -23.45 -5.54 -9.18
C SER A 81 -22.86 -4.52 -10.17
N SER A 82 -21.85 -3.76 -9.77
CA SER A 82 -21.15 -2.80 -10.63
C SER A 82 -20.39 -3.45 -11.79
N TRP A 83 -20.28 -4.78 -11.78
CA TRP A 83 -19.57 -5.60 -12.76
C TRP A 83 -20.51 -6.38 -13.69
N ASP A 84 -21.83 -6.29 -13.49
CA ASP A 84 -22.80 -7.09 -14.22
C ASP A 84 -22.93 -6.64 -15.68
N GLY A 85 -23.01 -7.61 -16.59
CA GLY A 85 -23.06 -7.34 -18.03
C GLY A 85 -21.76 -6.81 -18.65
N HIS A 86 -20.69 -6.64 -17.87
CA HIS A 86 -19.42 -6.11 -18.36
C HIS A 86 -18.37 -7.21 -18.61
N GLU A 87 -17.52 -6.97 -19.61
CA GLU A 87 -16.33 -7.77 -19.91
C GLU A 87 -15.06 -7.02 -19.49
N ARG A 88 -13.90 -7.71 -19.54
CA ARG A 88 -12.57 -7.12 -19.25
C ARG A 88 -12.52 -6.39 -17.89
N LEU A 89 -13.09 -7.03 -16.87
CA LEU A 89 -13.32 -6.44 -15.55
C LEU A 89 -12.07 -5.85 -14.89
N SER A 90 -10.89 -6.43 -15.13
CA SER A 90 -9.62 -5.88 -14.63
C SER A 90 -9.28 -4.51 -15.21
N GLN A 91 -9.61 -4.25 -16.48
CA GLN A 91 -9.45 -2.94 -17.11
C GLN A 91 -10.52 -1.97 -16.62
N LEU A 92 -11.78 -2.43 -16.58
CA LEU A 92 -12.91 -1.64 -16.09
C LEU A 92 -12.70 -1.19 -14.64
N ALA A 93 -12.13 -2.04 -13.78
CA ALA A 93 -11.83 -1.70 -12.40
C ALA A 93 -10.87 -0.52 -12.29
N LYS A 94 -9.84 -0.44 -13.15
CA LYS A 94 -8.91 0.69 -13.18
C LYS A 94 -9.57 1.97 -13.67
N GLN A 95 -10.43 1.88 -14.69
CA GLN A 95 -11.19 3.01 -15.21
C GLN A 95 -12.13 3.57 -14.15
N LYS A 96 -12.97 2.71 -13.55
CA LYS A 96 -13.85 3.09 -12.43
C LYS A 96 -13.07 3.69 -11.26
N THR A 97 -11.89 3.13 -10.94
CA THR A 97 -11.02 3.68 -9.90
C THR A 97 -10.60 5.11 -10.22
N ALA A 98 -10.09 5.36 -11.44
CA ALA A 98 -9.68 6.69 -11.85
C ALA A 98 -10.86 7.67 -11.87
N GLU A 99 -12.03 7.24 -12.37
CA GLU A 99 -13.27 8.04 -12.39
C GLU A 99 -13.69 8.49 -10.98
N GLU A 100 -13.69 7.58 -10.01
CA GLU A 100 -14.04 7.88 -8.62
C GLU A 100 -13.00 8.79 -7.95
N VAL A 101 -11.71 8.65 -8.28
CA VAL A 101 -10.66 9.58 -7.82
C VAL A 101 -10.90 10.98 -8.38
N ALA A 102 -11.22 11.11 -9.66
CA ALA A 102 -11.54 12.40 -10.28
C ALA A 102 -12.81 13.02 -9.70
N ALA A 103 -13.86 12.22 -9.48
CA ALA A 103 -15.09 12.65 -8.84
C ALA A 103 -14.84 13.15 -7.41
N LEU A 104 -13.98 12.47 -6.65
CA LEU A 104 -13.58 12.91 -5.31
C LEU A 104 -12.85 14.26 -5.38
N ILE A 105 -11.85 14.43 -6.24
CA ILE A 105 -11.15 15.72 -6.40
C ILE A 105 -12.14 16.83 -6.73
N ARG A 106 -13.05 16.60 -7.68
CA ARG A 106 -14.06 17.57 -8.08
C ARG A 106 -15.02 17.97 -6.95
N SER A 107 -15.27 17.05 -6.01
CA SER A 107 -16.13 17.31 -4.86
C SER A 107 -15.47 18.16 -3.76
N LEU A 108 -14.13 18.29 -3.78
CA LEU A 108 -13.36 19.01 -2.77
C LEU A 108 -12.99 20.43 -3.22
N PRO A 109 -12.83 21.38 -2.28
CA PRO A 109 -12.23 22.69 -2.56
C PRO A 109 -10.82 22.56 -3.14
N ALA A 110 -10.40 23.53 -3.96
CA ALA A 110 -9.11 23.51 -4.65
C ALA A 110 -7.91 23.47 -3.69
N GLU A 111 -8.08 23.98 -2.47
CA GLU A 111 -7.08 23.98 -1.40
C GLU A 111 -6.84 22.58 -0.82
N GLU A 112 -7.84 21.70 -0.91
CA GLU A 112 -7.78 20.32 -0.42
C GLU A 112 -7.30 19.32 -1.49
N HIS A 113 -7.17 19.78 -2.74
CA HIS A 113 -6.70 18.93 -3.84
C HIS A 113 -5.30 18.37 -3.55
N PRO A 114 -5.04 17.10 -3.90
CA PRO A 114 -3.71 16.53 -3.75
C PRO A 114 -2.75 17.25 -4.70
N LYS A 115 -1.51 17.45 -4.24
CA LYS A 115 -0.42 17.85 -5.13
C LYS A 115 0.16 16.64 -5.86
N GLN A 116 0.09 15.46 -5.25
CA GLN A 116 0.51 14.22 -5.87
C GLN A 116 -0.46 13.09 -5.56
N ILE A 117 -0.73 12.24 -6.56
CA ILE A 117 -1.38 10.95 -6.38
C ILE A 117 -0.34 9.87 -6.65
N ILE A 118 -0.17 8.98 -5.69
CA ILE A 118 0.83 7.92 -5.73
C ILE A 118 0.08 6.60 -5.74
N ALA A 119 0.07 5.93 -6.89
CA ALA A 119 -0.53 4.62 -7.04
C ALA A 119 0.38 3.53 -6.46
N THR A 120 -0.17 2.62 -5.66
CA THR A 120 0.56 1.43 -5.17
C THR A 120 0.89 0.46 -6.29
N ARG A 121 0.09 0.43 -7.36
CA ARG A 121 0.29 -0.44 -8.53
C ARG A 121 0.54 0.38 -9.79
N LYS A 122 1.67 0.12 -10.45
CA LYS A 122 2.06 0.79 -11.72
C LYS A 122 0.97 0.71 -12.79
N GLY A 123 0.17 -0.35 -12.78
CA GLY A 123 -0.94 -0.54 -13.72
C GLY A 123 -2.06 0.49 -13.66
N MET A 124 -2.09 1.37 -12.65
CA MET A 124 -3.08 2.46 -12.50
C MET A 124 -2.67 3.78 -13.16
N LEU A 125 -1.38 3.96 -13.48
CA LEU A 125 -0.85 5.26 -13.91
C LEU A 125 -1.58 5.78 -15.16
N GLU A 126 -1.73 4.94 -16.18
CA GLU A 126 -2.36 5.34 -17.44
C GLU A 126 -3.83 5.73 -17.27
N ALA A 127 -4.59 4.98 -16.45
CA ALA A 127 -5.98 5.31 -16.16
C ALA A 127 -6.11 6.66 -15.45
N LEU A 128 -5.23 6.93 -14.47
CA LEU A 128 -5.20 8.22 -13.76
C LEU A 128 -4.80 9.37 -14.68
N LYS A 129 -3.77 9.20 -15.52
CA LYS A 129 -3.31 10.22 -16.45
C LYS A 129 -4.43 10.63 -17.41
N VAL A 130 -5.14 9.66 -17.98
CA VAL A 130 -6.26 9.92 -18.90
C VAL A 130 -7.42 10.61 -18.19
N GLN A 131 -7.76 10.17 -16.97
CA GLN A 131 -8.91 10.73 -16.27
C GLN A 131 -8.65 12.13 -15.68
N LEU A 132 -7.41 12.42 -15.27
CA LEU A 132 -7.04 13.65 -14.58
C LEU A 132 -6.43 14.72 -15.50
N VAL A 133 -6.66 14.64 -16.81
CA VAL A 133 -6.17 15.64 -17.79
C VAL A 133 -6.62 17.06 -17.44
N GLU A 134 -7.81 17.22 -16.83
CA GLU A 134 -8.32 18.52 -16.37
C GLU A 134 -7.61 19.08 -15.12
N TYR A 135 -6.72 18.30 -14.50
CA TYR A 135 -5.96 18.65 -13.30
C TYR A 135 -4.43 18.64 -13.55
N PRO A 136 -3.90 19.53 -14.42
CA PRO A 136 -2.49 19.49 -14.85
C PRO A 136 -1.47 19.74 -13.73
N ASN A 137 -1.91 20.27 -12.59
CA ASN A 137 -1.06 20.52 -11.41
C ASN A 137 -0.94 19.31 -10.48
N ILE A 138 -1.70 18.24 -10.72
CA ILE A 138 -1.63 17.01 -9.92
C ILE A 138 -0.59 16.09 -10.55
N VAL A 139 0.47 15.84 -9.80
CA VAL A 139 1.53 14.92 -10.21
C VAL A 139 1.09 13.47 -9.96
N ILE A 140 1.20 12.60 -10.96
CA ILE A 140 0.88 11.17 -10.84
C ILE A 140 2.19 10.38 -10.75
N LYS A 141 2.36 9.62 -9.67
CA LYS A 141 3.52 8.76 -9.42
C LYS A 141 3.09 7.33 -9.08
N HIS A 142 4.04 6.40 -9.12
CA HIS A 142 3.87 5.10 -8.49
C HIS A 142 4.79 4.94 -7.27
N SER A 143 4.47 3.98 -6.42
CA SER A 143 5.33 3.54 -5.33
C SER A 143 5.96 2.19 -5.65
N GLU A 144 7.22 2.02 -5.26
CA GLU A 144 7.92 0.73 -5.21
C GLU A 144 7.68 0.00 -3.88
N LEU A 145 7.04 0.66 -2.93
CA LEU A 145 6.69 0.10 -1.63
C LEU A 145 5.50 -0.84 -1.79
N SER A 146 5.58 -2.01 -1.17
CA SER A 146 4.45 -2.94 -1.09
C SER A 146 3.68 -2.70 0.21
N LEU A 147 3.02 -1.54 0.29
CA LEU A 147 2.18 -1.16 1.42
C LEU A 147 0.94 -2.06 1.48
N ARG A 148 0.70 -2.68 2.63
CA ARG A 148 -0.34 -3.71 2.82
C ARG A 148 -1.74 -3.13 3.07
N PHE A 149 -2.16 -2.14 2.29
CA PHE A 149 -3.49 -1.51 2.45
C PHE A 149 -4.63 -2.52 2.26
N GLU A 150 -4.40 -3.61 1.55
CA GLU A 150 -5.36 -4.70 1.44
C GLU A 150 -5.71 -5.35 2.78
N ALA A 151 -4.79 -5.28 3.76
CA ALA A 151 -5.02 -5.81 5.10
C ALA A 151 -6.03 -4.97 5.90
N CYS A 152 -6.24 -3.69 5.55
CA CYS A 152 -7.26 -2.84 6.19
C CYS A 152 -8.65 -3.47 6.10
N LEU A 153 -8.98 -4.14 4.99
CA LEU A 153 -10.31 -4.73 4.78
C LEU A 153 -10.59 -5.94 5.68
N ARG A 154 -9.57 -6.44 6.39
CA ARG A 154 -9.68 -7.56 7.34
C ARG A 154 -9.93 -7.09 8.78
N ILE A 155 -9.87 -5.79 9.03
CA ILE A 155 -10.19 -5.19 10.33
C ILE A 155 -11.71 -5.18 10.47
N GLU A 156 -12.21 -5.57 11.65
CA GLU A 156 -13.63 -5.79 11.95
C GLU A 156 -14.52 -4.63 11.47
N LYS A 157 -14.13 -3.40 11.79
CA LYS A 157 -14.86 -2.17 11.43
C LYS A 157 -15.06 -1.97 9.93
N PHE A 158 -14.12 -2.40 9.10
CA PHE A 158 -14.25 -2.35 7.64
C PHE A 158 -14.99 -3.57 7.10
N SER A 159 -14.76 -4.74 7.73
CA SER A 159 -15.38 -6.01 7.35
C SER A 159 -16.91 -6.01 7.53
N ASP A 160 -17.44 -5.14 8.38
CA ASP A 160 -18.87 -4.95 8.56
C ASP A 160 -19.53 -4.02 7.56
N VAL A 161 -18.79 -3.05 7.02
CA VAL A 161 -19.36 -1.99 6.17
C VAL A 161 -19.40 -2.43 4.71
N ILE A 162 -18.29 -2.97 4.20
CA ILE A 162 -18.16 -3.32 2.77
C ILE A 162 -19.20 -4.34 2.29
N PRO A 163 -19.47 -5.45 3.01
CA PRO A 163 -20.42 -6.45 2.53
C PRO A 163 -21.88 -5.99 2.55
N LYS A 164 -22.21 -4.94 3.33
CA LYS A 164 -23.59 -4.45 3.49
C LYS A 164 -24.00 -3.44 2.41
N ALA A 165 -23.04 -2.84 1.72
CA ALA A 165 -23.30 -1.85 0.68
C ALA A 165 -24.03 -2.46 -0.51
N THR A 166 -25.18 -1.89 -0.87
CA THR A 166 -25.97 -2.26 -2.06
C THR A 166 -25.77 -1.31 -3.23
N GLU A 167 -25.19 -0.14 -2.98
CA GLU A 167 -24.91 0.90 -3.97
C GLU A 167 -23.49 1.48 -3.77
N PRO A 168 -22.90 2.13 -4.79
CA PRO A 168 -21.58 2.73 -4.66
C PRO A 168 -21.58 3.90 -3.67
N GLU A 169 -20.97 3.71 -2.50
CA GLU A 169 -20.93 4.72 -1.44
C GLU A 169 -19.50 5.10 -1.02
N MET A 170 -19.31 6.34 -0.60
CA MET A 170 -18.04 6.84 -0.07
C MET A 170 -18.11 6.88 1.46
N VAL A 171 -17.23 6.12 2.12
CA VAL A 171 -17.15 6.08 3.58
C VAL A 171 -15.84 6.69 4.05
N LEU A 172 -15.92 7.60 5.03
CA LEU A 172 -14.78 8.31 5.57
C LEU A 172 -14.28 7.66 6.86
N PHE A 173 -12.97 7.48 6.97
CA PHE A 173 -12.31 7.05 8.20
C PHE A 173 -11.09 7.93 8.48
N ASN A 174 -10.62 7.94 9.72
CA ASN A 174 -9.28 8.41 10.04
C ASN A 174 -8.47 7.24 10.62
N LEU A 175 -7.49 6.74 9.86
CA LEU A 175 -6.67 5.60 10.27
C LEU A 175 -5.64 5.95 11.34
N TYR A 176 -5.49 7.22 11.71
CA TYR A 176 -4.64 7.62 12.83
C TYR A 176 -5.42 7.84 14.11
N ASP A 177 -6.75 7.79 14.08
CA ASP A 177 -7.60 8.16 15.21
C ASP A 177 -7.14 9.48 15.84
N ASP A 178 -6.50 9.44 17.01
CA ASP A 178 -5.98 10.59 17.73
C ASP A 178 -4.44 10.63 17.85
N TRP A 179 -3.71 9.77 17.16
CA TRP A 179 -2.24 9.67 17.26
C TRP A 179 -1.53 10.99 16.96
N LEU A 180 -2.06 11.81 16.04
CA LEU A 180 -1.45 13.09 15.68
C LEU A 180 -1.45 14.12 16.82
N LYS A 181 -2.10 13.84 17.96
CA LYS A 181 -2.01 14.67 19.17
C LYS A 181 -0.66 14.52 19.88
N SER A 182 -0.01 13.36 19.78
CA SER A 182 1.23 13.06 20.50
C SER A 182 2.42 12.72 19.59
N ILE A 183 2.17 12.28 18.35
CA ILE A 183 3.23 11.88 17.41
C ILE A 183 3.10 12.56 16.05
N SER A 184 4.22 12.62 15.31
CA SER A 184 4.25 13.17 13.96
C SER A 184 3.52 12.28 12.94
N SER A 185 3.08 12.84 11.81
CA SER A 185 2.49 12.09 10.70
C SER A 185 3.39 10.97 10.19
N PHE A 186 4.71 11.20 10.14
CA PHE A 186 5.69 10.18 9.77
C PHE A 186 5.65 8.97 10.73
N THR A 187 5.59 9.24 12.03
CA THR A 187 5.54 8.19 13.07
C THR A 187 4.21 7.46 13.04
N ALA A 188 3.10 8.20 12.88
CA ALA A 188 1.75 7.63 12.77
C ALA A 188 1.62 6.73 11.54
N PHE A 189 2.15 7.16 10.39
CA PHE A 189 2.20 6.33 9.19
C PHE A 189 3.07 5.09 9.38
N SER A 190 4.24 5.23 10.01
CA SER A 190 5.14 4.10 10.27
C SER A 190 4.48 3.05 11.19
N ARG A 191 3.75 3.51 12.21
CA ARG A 191 2.90 2.65 13.05
C ARG A 191 1.84 1.93 12.22
N LEU A 192 1.12 2.66 11.36
CA LEU A 192 0.11 2.07 10.48
C LEU A 192 0.72 0.98 9.58
N VAL A 193 1.87 1.24 8.96
CA VAL A 193 2.57 0.24 8.11
C VAL A 193 2.91 -1.02 8.90
N LEU A 194 3.42 -0.90 10.13
CA LEU A 194 3.69 -2.05 10.99
C LEU A 194 2.43 -2.85 11.29
N ILE A 195 1.32 -2.17 11.62
CA ILE A 195 0.04 -2.84 11.91
C ILE A 195 -0.46 -3.57 10.67
N LEU A 196 -0.52 -2.91 9.51
CA LEU A 196 -1.00 -3.52 8.27
C LEU A 196 -0.11 -4.66 7.79
N GLY A 197 1.22 -4.51 7.91
CA GLY A 197 2.18 -5.56 7.62
C GLY A 197 1.97 -6.80 8.48
N ALA A 198 1.79 -6.61 9.79
CA ALA A 198 1.53 -7.70 10.71
C ALA A 198 0.16 -8.36 10.46
N LEU A 199 -0.90 -7.58 10.24
CA LEU A 199 -2.24 -8.09 9.89
C LEU A 199 -2.22 -8.92 8.60
N HIS A 200 -1.42 -8.51 7.61
CA HIS A 200 -1.25 -9.27 6.37
C HIS A 200 -0.66 -10.65 6.63
N ILE A 201 0.34 -10.74 7.52
CA ILE A 201 1.06 -11.98 7.86
C ILE A 201 0.22 -12.90 8.75
N ASP A 202 -0.27 -12.40 9.88
CA ASP A 202 -0.96 -13.18 10.90
C ASP A 202 -2.00 -12.31 11.62
N LEU A 203 -3.26 -12.46 11.23
CA LEU A 203 -4.37 -11.66 11.76
C LEU A 203 -4.61 -11.94 13.24
N ASP A 204 -4.68 -13.21 13.63
CA ASP A 204 -5.05 -13.60 14.99
C ASP A 204 -3.97 -13.17 15.99
N ARG A 205 -2.70 -13.42 15.64
CA ARG A 205 -1.57 -12.99 16.48
C ARG A 205 -1.47 -11.48 16.56
N THR A 206 -1.71 -10.77 15.46
CA THR A 206 -1.69 -9.30 15.45
C THR A 206 -2.80 -8.72 16.30
N ASN A 207 -4.02 -9.26 16.22
CA ASN A 207 -5.13 -8.86 17.08
C ASN A 207 -4.81 -9.08 18.57
N GLY A 208 -4.16 -10.20 18.90
CA GLY A 208 -3.67 -10.45 20.27
C GLY A 208 -2.61 -9.43 20.73
N ILE A 209 -1.70 -9.01 19.84
CA ILE A 209 -0.70 -7.97 20.13
C ILE A 209 -1.34 -6.59 20.32
N LEU A 210 -2.35 -6.25 19.52
CA LEU A 210 -3.05 -4.97 19.59
C LEU A 210 -3.91 -4.83 20.86
N GLN A 211 -4.39 -5.94 21.42
CA GLN A 211 -5.27 -5.95 22.60
C GLN A 211 -4.64 -6.66 23.82
N PRO A 212 -3.48 -6.20 24.32
CA PRO A 212 -2.76 -6.91 25.38
C PRO A 212 -3.56 -7.03 26.69
N ASP A 213 -4.44 -6.05 26.98
CA ASP A 213 -5.23 -5.97 28.21
C ASP A 213 -6.75 -6.14 27.96
N LYS A 214 -7.16 -6.70 26.81
CA LYS A 214 -8.56 -6.69 26.32
C LYS A 214 -9.17 -5.29 26.18
N THR A 215 -8.33 -4.25 26.07
CA THR A 215 -8.79 -2.90 25.75
C THR A 215 -9.41 -2.90 24.36
N VAL A 216 -10.70 -2.60 24.29
CA VAL A 216 -11.43 -2.51 23.02
C VAL A 216 -11.32 -1.08 22.47
N ALA A 217 -11.30 -0.96 21.14
CA ALA A 217 -11.40 0.34 20.48
C ALA A 217 -12.72 1.03 20.83
N GLN A 218 -12.69 2.36 20.94
CA GLN A 218 -13.92 3.14 21.07
C GLN A 218 -14.78 3.00 19.79
N PRO A 219 -16.12 3.14 19.86
CA PRO A 219 -16.99 2.96 18.69
C PRO A 219 -16.59 3.79 17.46
N HIS A 220 -16.03 4.99 17.67
CA HIS A 220 -15.57 5.88 16.60
C HIS A 220 -14.12 5.64 16.18
N GLN A 221 -13.31 4.94 16.99
CA GLN A 221 -11.90 4.65 16.69
C GLN A 221 -11.74 3.37 15.86
N VAL A 222 -10.66 3.28 15.10
CA VAL A 222 -10.25 2.07 14.39
C VAL A 222 -9.40 1.19 15.30
N TRP A 223 -8.53 1.82 16.11
CA TRP A 223 -7.53 1.15 16.92
C TRP A 223 -7.84 1.24 18.42
N PRO A 224 -7.30 0.33 19.24
CA PRO A 224 -7.41 0.44 20.70
C PRO A 224 -6.72 1.70 21.22
N SER A 225 -7.33 2.36 22.20
CA SER A 225 -6.74 3.54 22.84
C SER A 225 -5.61 3.12 23.79
N LEU A 226 -4.36 3.34 23.38
CA LEU A 226 -3.16 3.02 24.15
C LEU A 226 -2.34 4.28 24.41
N SER A 227 -1.63 4.33 25.54
CA SER A 227 -0.63 5.37 25.80
C SER A 227 0.58 5.20 24.88
N ASP A 228 1.34 6.28 24.65
CA ASP A 228 2.54 6.24 23.81
C ASP A 228 3.54 5.16 24.27
N SER A 229 3.69 4.98 25.60
CA SER A 229 4.55 3.95 26.18
C SER A 229 4.09 2.52 25.90
N LYS A 230 2.78 2.28 25.79
CA LYS A 230 2.22 0.98 25.38
C LYS A 230 2.37 0.79 23.87
N TRP A 231 2.15 1.84 23.08
CA TRP A 231 2.35 1.79 21.63
C TRP A 231 3.78 1.41 21.25
N ILE A 232 4.80 1.95 21.93
CA ILE A 232 6.20 1.56 21.67
C ILE A 232 6.40 0.04 21.84
N LYS A 233 5.81 -0.57 22.87
CA LYS A 233 5.90 -2.03 23.09
C LYS A 233 5.18 -2.81 21.99
N VAL A 234 3.99 -2.35 21.59
CA VAL A 234 3.21 -2.94 20.50
C VAL A 234 3.98 -2.87 19.18
N GLU A 235 4.55 -1.71 18.83
CA GLU A 235 5.33 -1.50 17.61
C GLU A 235 6.54 -2.44 17.53
N VAL A 236 7.24 -2.67 18.66
CA VAL A 236 8.34 -3.65 18.72
C VAL A 236 7.83 -5.06 18.42
N LEU A 237 6.72 -5.48 19.03
CA LEU A 237 6.14 -6.82 18.80
C LEU A 237 5.67 -7.01 17.35
N LEU A 238 5.06 -5.99 16.74
CA LEU A 238 4.61 -6.02 15.35
C LEU A 238 5.81 -6.11 14.39
N LYS A 239 6.86 -5.31 14.65
CA LYS A 239 8.11 -5.36 13.91
C LYS A 239 8.74 -6.75 13.98
N ASP A 240 8.84 -7.31 15.19
CA ASP A 240 9.45 -8.63 15.40
C ASP A 240 8.66 -9.74 14.69
N LEU A 241 7.32 -9.64 14.65
CA LEU A 241 6.46 -10.55 13.90
C LEU A 241 6.75 -10.50 12.39
N ILE A 242 6.85 -9.29 11.81
CA ILE A 242 7.17 -9.10 10.39
C ILE A 242 8.56 -9.67 10.06
N LEU A 243 9.57 -9.33 10.86
CA LEU A 243 10.94 -9.78 10.63
C LEU A 243 11.06 -11.30 10.80
N ALA A 244 10.38 -11.90 11.78
CA ALA A 244 10.39 -13.34 11.99
C ALA A 244 9.81 -14.11 10.79
N ASP A 245 8.71 -13.63 10.19
CA ASP A 245 8.12 -14.23 9.00
C ASP A 245 9.07 -14.15 7.80
N TYR A 246 9.66 -12.97 7.54
CA TYR A 246 10.66 -12.79 6.48
C TYR A 246 11.87 -13.71 6.67
N CYS A 247 12.44 -13.73 7.87
CA CYS A 247 13.58 -14.55 8.22
C CYS A 247 13.30 -16.05 8.06
N LYS A 248 12.11 -16.51 8.45
CA LYS A 248 11.69 -17.91 8.28
C LYS A 248 11.56 -18.28 6.80
N LYS A 249 10.94 -17.42 5.98
CA LYS A 249 10.75 -17.66 4.54
C LYS A 249 12.08 -17.69 3.77
N ASN A 250 13.05 -16.89 4.19
CA ASN A 250 14.33 -16.73 3.50
C ASN A 250 15.51 -17.46 4.16
N ASN A 251 15.26 -18.16 5.28
CA ASN A 251 16.28 -18.86 6.06
C ASN A 251 17.46 -17.94 6.50
N VAL A 252 17.13 -16.74 6.99
CA VAL A 252 18.08 -15.71 7.47
C VAL A 252 17.85 -15.44 8.95
N LYS A 253 18.89 -15.06 9.71
CA LYS A 253 18.74 -14.66 11.12
C LYS A 253 18.46 -13.17 11.25
N VAL A 254 17.56 -12.78 12.16
CA VAL A 254 17.22 -11.36 12.40
C VAL A 254 18.47 -10.54 12.74
N ALA A 255 19.38 -11.09 13.56
CA ALA A 255 20.64 -10.43 13.95
C ALA A 255 21.61 -10.16 12.80
N SER A 256 21.41 -10.77 11.63
CA SER A 256 22.24 -10.51 10.44
C SER A 256 21.71 -9.40 9.54
N LEU A 257 20.52 -8.85 9.84
CA LEU A 257 19.91 -7.78 9.06
C LEU A 257 20.46 -6.42 9.48
N THR A 258 20.83 -5.62 8.50
CA THR A 258 21.19 -4.21 8.65
C THR A 258 19.94 -3.34 8.88
N PRO A 259 20.09 -2.12 9.42
CA PRO A 259 18.96 -1.21 9.59
C PRO A 259 18.23 -0.86 8.27
N SER A 260 18.95 -0.76 7.15
CA SER A 260 18.36 -0.54 5.83
C SER A 260 17.53 -1.74 5.38
N GLU A 261 18.05 -2.97 5.55
CA GLU A 261 17.29 -4.19 5.20
C GLU A 261 16.04 -4.32 6.07
N ILE A 262 16.13 -4.03 7.37
CA ILE A 262 14.96 -4.02 8.27
C ILE A 262 13.90 -3.04 7.77
N ARG A 263 14.31 -1.82 7.41
CA ARG A 263 13.39 -0.80 6.86
C ARG A 263 12.76 -1.29 5.55
N ASP A 264 13.56 -1.82 4.64
CA ASP A 264 13.10 -2.27 3.33
C ASP A 264 12.12 -3.46 3.45
N ILE A 265 12.37 -4.41 4.37
CA ILE A 265 11.45 -5.50 4.70
C ILE A 265 10.11 -4.96 5.23
N ILE A 266 10.14 -4.01 6.18
CA ILE A 266 8.92 -3.44 6.77
C ILE A 266 8.10 -2.68 5.72
N LEU A 267 8.77 -1.95 4.83
CA LEU A 267 8.13 -1.21 3.73
C LEU A 267 7.75 -2.11 2.54
N GLY A 268 8.05 -3.41 2.61
CA GLY A 268 7.68 -4.40 1.60
C GLY A 268 8.48 -4.31 0.29
N ILE A 269 9.68 -3.73 0.33
CA ILE A 269 10.59 -3.70 -0.82
C ILE A 269 11.21 -5.09 -1.00
N GLN A 270 11.31 -5.55 -2.25
CA GLN A 270 12.03 -6.78 -2.57
C GLN A 270 13.52 -6.58 -2.35
N ILE A 271 14.07 -7.25 -1.33
CA ILE A 271 15.51 -7.31 -1.10
C ILE A 271 16.04 -8.70 -1.46
N THR A 272 17.22 -8.74 -2.07
CA THR A 272 17.95 -10.01 -2.24
C THR A 272 18.42 -10.47 -0.87
N PRO A 273 18.09 -11.70 -0.40
CA PRO A 273 18.50 -12.17 0.92
C PRO A 273 20.02 -12.08 1.10
N PRO A 274 20.52 -11.70 2.29
CA PRO A 274 21.96 -11.63 2.57
C PRO A 274 22.72 -12.93 2.28
N SER A 275 22.06 -14.08 2.45
CA SER A 275 22.58 -15.41 2.13
C SER A 275 22.90 -15.58 0.64
N SER A 276 22.12 -14.96 -0.24
CA SER A 276 22.29 -15.03 -1.70
C SER A 276 23.30 -14.01 -2.22
N GLN A 277 23.55 -12.92 -1.49
CA GLN A 277 24.57 -11.93 -1.87
C GLN A 277 26.00 -12.39 -1.53
N ARG A 278 26.16 -13.31 -0.57
CA ARG A 278 27.47 -13.76 -0.06
C ARG A 278 27.98 -15.07 -0.66
N SER A 279 27.34 -15.62 -1.71
CA SER A 279 27.94 -16.70 -2.49
C SER A 279 29.16 -16.15 -3.24
N PRO A 280 30.40 -16.62 -2.95
CA PRO A 280 31.57 -16.09 -3.61
C PRO A 280 31.51 -16.40 -5.10
N THR A 281 31.76 -15.39 -5.92
CA THR A 281 32.21 -15.54 -7.30
C THR A 281 33.27 -16.63 -7.36
N SER A 282 32.96 -17.69 -8.08
CA SER A 282 33.86 -18.78 -8.40
C SER A 282 35.16 -18.23 -8.98
N THR A 283 36.22 -18.30 -8.16
CA THR A 283 37.64 -18.47 -8.52
C THR A 283 38.03 -18.03 -9.94
N GLU A 284 38.61 -16.84 -10.08
CA GLU A 284 39.61 -16.61 -11.12
C GLU A 284 40.75 -17.63 -10.95
N PRO A 285 41.17 -18.34 -12.01
CA PRO A 285 42.38 -19.13 -11.92
C PRO A 285 43.57 -18.17 -11.84
N LEU A 286 44.22 -18.14 -10.67
CA LEU A 286 45.56 -17.61 -10.48
C LEU A 286 46.48 -18.15 -11.58
N GLY A 287 47.19 -17.23 -12.22
CA GLY A 287 48.13 -17.54 -13.29
C GLY A 287 49.15 -18.60 -12.89
N ALA A 288 49.48 -19.47 -13.84
CA ALA A 288 50.62 -20.35 -13.73
C ALA A 288 51.91 -19.56 -14.08
N PRO A 289 52.97 -19.64 -13.26
CA PRO A 289 54.32 -19.33 -13.71
C PRO A 289 55.00 -20.63 -14.20
N GLY A 290 55.66 -20.56 -15.36
CA GLY A 290 56.49 -21.64 -15.91
C GLY A 290 56.35 -21.78 -17.42
#